data_AF-A0A9E6JLW2-F1
#
_entry.id   AF-A0A9E6JLW2-F1
#
_cell.length_a   1.000
_cell.length_b   1.000
_cell.length_c   1.000
_cell.angle_alpha   90.00
_cell.angle_beta   90.00
_cell.angle_gamma   90.00
#
_symmetry.space_group_name_H-M   'P 1'
#
loop_
_entity.id
_entity.type
_entity.pdbx_description
1 polymer ?
#
loop_
_entity_poly.entity_id
_entity_poly.type
_entity_poly.pdbx_seq_one_letter_code
_entity_poly.pdbx_strand_id
1 'polypeptide(L)'
;MQLTGLEIVNFRGIARLRLEVEPDATVLFGENAWGKTSLVEALQSTLGERPLTEEDFHRLANDRTTIAKRMSITLAFRGDPPPELEPAVWRDGAGAARLVLQWSGRRLDRGRAKVRRLFLDAQGREIPLPEGEAGQLADRVRRDHPLFVFRELRLADGILAPALATGQDMHEDPEKAVGRVFERLLSVPHQVHPSELARGLEALRRVAERRPELFQGLQAAGEAPLRRALD
;
A
#
# COMPACT_ATOMS: atom_id res chain seq x y z
N MET A 1 -2.53 11.61 -13.76
CA MET A 1 -3.85 10.96 -13.48
C MET A 1 -3.92 10.53 -12.01
N GLN A 2 -5.13 10.23 -11.50
CA GLN A 2 -5.38 9.76 -10.13
C GLN A 2 -6.38 8.59 -10.16
N LEU A 3 -6.21 7.62 -9.25
CA LEU A 3 -7.17 6.52 -9.06
C LEU A 3 -8.42 7.06 -8.36
N THR A 4 -9.58 6.83 -8.94
CA THR A 4 -10.88 7.34 -8.45
C THR A 4 -11.87 6.24 -8.13
N GLY A 5 -11.64 5.02 -8.64
CA GLY A 5 -12.53 3.91 -8.35
C GLY A 5 -11.91 2.56 -8.66
N LEU A 6 -12.48 1.55 -8.02
CA LEU A 6 -12.10 0.16 -8.19
C LEU A 6 -13.37 -0.72 -8.19
N GLU A 7 -13.42 -1.69 -9.10
CA GLU A 7 -14.42 -2.76 -9.10
C GLU A 7 -13.73 -4.13 -9.14
N ILE A 8 -14.11 -5.02 -8.24
CA ILE A 8 -13.63 -6.39 -8.15
C ILE A 8 -14.82 -7.33 -8.31
N VAL A 9 -14.64 -8.35 -9.14
CA VAL A 9 -15.60 -9.44 -9.33
C VAL A 9 -14.87 -10.78 -9.23
N ASN A 10 -15.38 -11.66 -8.37
CA ASN A 10 -14.92 -13.03 -8.17
C ASN A 10 -13.41 -13.17 -7.89
N PHE A 11 -12.88 -12.39 -6.94
CA PHE A 11 -11.49 -12.45 -6.51
C PHE A 11 -11.40 -12.83 -5.03
N ARG A 12 -10.79 -13.97 -4.72
CA ARG A 12 -10.56 -14.48 -3.35
C ARG A 12 -11.81 -14.35 -2.46
N GLY A 13 -11.76 -13.59 -1.36
CA GLY A 13 -12.89 -13.37 -0.47
C GLY A 13 -13.98 -12.44 -1.01
N ILE A 14 -13.82 -11.86 -2.20
CA ILE A 14 -14.70 -10.86 -2.79
C ILE A 14 -15.49 -11.47 -3.95
N ALA A 15 -16.79 -11.66 -3.76
CA ALA A 15 -17.70 -12.00 -4.86
C ALA A 15 -17.91 -10.80 -5.78
N ARG A 16 -18.24 -9.65 -5.19
CA ARG A 16 -18.33 -8.35 -5.88
C ARG A 16 -18.04 -7.23 -4.91
N LEU A 17 -17.23 -6.27 -5.32
CA LEU A 17 -16.97 -5.02 -4.60
C LEU A 17 -16.87 -3.89 -5.62
N ARG A 18 -17.47 -2.75 -5.32
CA ARG A 18 -17.22 -1.49 -6.02
C ARG A 18 -16.92 -0.43 -4.96
N LEU A 19 -15.85 0.31 -5.16
CA LEU A 19 -15.35 1.33 -4.25
C LEU A 19 -15.00 2.58 -5.05
N GLU A 20 -15.44 3.74 -4.57
CA GLU A 20 -14.90 5.03 -4.99
C GLU A 20 -13.76 5.40 -4.03
N VAL A 21 -12.68 5.92 -4.60
CA VAL A 21 -11.46 6.26 -3.87
C VAL A 21 -11.32 7.78 -3.88
N GLU A 22 -11.24 8.35 -2.69
CA GLU A 22 -10.99 9.77 -2.50
C GLU A 22 -9.52 10.12 -2.82
N PRO A 23 -9.24 11.31 -3.36
CA PRO A 23 -7.88 11.73 -3.73
C PRO A 23 -6.87 11.69 -2.57
N ASP A 24 -7.31 12.05 -1.36
CA ASP A 24 -6.43 12.23 -0.21
C ASP A 24 -6.36 10.99 0.69
N ALA A 25 -7.53 10.49 1.14
CA ALA A 25 -7.60 9.35 2.04
C ALA A 25 -8.94 8.62 1.92
N THR A 26 -8.89 7.30 1.76
CA THR A 26 -10.06 6.42 1.82
C THR A 26 -9.91 5.45 2.98
N VAL A 27 -10.83 5.48 3.95
CA VAL A 27 -10.81 4.59 5.10
C VAL A 27 -11.85 3.50 4.95
N LEU A 28 -11.42 2.25 5.08
CA LEU A 28 -12.24 1.07 4.83
C LEU A 28 -12.54 0.33 6.14
N PHE A 29 -13.80 0.35 6.56
CA PHE A 29 -14.27 -0.35 7.75
C PHE A 29 -15.18 -1.53 7.39
N GLY A 30 -15.19 -2.56 8.25
CA GLY A 30 -16.12 -3.67 8.16
C GLY A 30 -15.68 -4.86 8.99
N GLU A 31 -16.55 -5.87 9.08
CA GLU A 31 -16.39 -7.09 9.87
C GLU A 31 -15.26 -8.03 9.42
N ASN A 32 -14.74 -8.86 10.32
CA ASN A 32 -13.77 -9.87 9.89
C ASN A 32 -14.34 -10.73 8.75
N ALA A 33 -13.51 -11.02 7.74
CA ALA A 33 -13.87 -11.70 6.50
C ALA A 33 -14.67 -10.91 5.44
N TRP A 34 -14.90 -9.59 5.59
CA TRP A 34 -15.56 -8.81 4.53
C TRP A 34 -14.76 -8.69 3.22
N GLY A 35 -13.46 -8.98 3.25
CA GLY A 35 -12.59 -8.93 2.07
C GLY A 35 -11.49 -7.86 2.11
N LYS A 36 -11.22 -7.19 3.25
CA LYS A 36 -10.08 -6.23 3.42
C LYS A 36 -8.78 -6.74 2.82
N THR A 37 -8.35 -7.90 3.30
CA THR A 37 -7.10 -8.52 2.88
C THR A 37 -7.14 -8.82 1.39
N SER A 38 -8.28 -9.34 0.89
CA SER A 38 -8.47 -9.60 -0.54
C SER A 38 -8.45 -8.32 -1.39
N LEU A 39 -8.91 -7.18 -0.90
CA LEU A 39 -8.81 -5.90 -1.61
C LEU A 39 -7.35 -5.45 -1.73
N VAL A 40 -6.59 -5.49 -0.63
CA VAL A 40 -5.16 -5.16 -0.65
C VAL A 40 -4.41 -6.10 -1.58
N GLU A 41 -4.74 -7.39 -1.53
CA GLU A 41 -4.19 -8.39 -2.44
C GLU A 41 -4.55 -8.13 -3.90
N ALA A 42 -5.78 -7.70 -4.21
CA ALA A 42 -6.16 -7.31 -5.57
C ALA A 42 -5.30 -6.15 -6.07
N LEU A 43 -5.13 -5.10 -5.25
CA LEU A 43 -4.28 -3.96 -5.57
C LEU A 43 -2.80 -4.37 -5.77
N GLN A 44 -2.27 -5.25 -4.91
CA GLN A 44 -0.91 -5.78 -5.07
C GLN A 44 -0.72 -6.57 -6.38
N SER A 45 -1.79 -7.14 -6.92
CA SER A 45 -1.75 -7.84 -8.19
C SER A 45 -1.92 -6.95 -9.42
N THR A 46 -2.54 -5.78 -9.26
CA THR A 46 -2.76 -4.84 -10.37
C THR A 46 -1.69 -3.76 -10.45
N LEU A 47 -1.38 -3.14 -9.30
CA LEU A 47 -0.42 -2.04 -9.18
C LEU A 47 0.92 -2.47 -8.57
N GLY A 48 0.96 -3.62 -7.90
CA GLY A 48 2.19 -4.21 -7.38
C GLY A 48 2.85 -5.20 -8.34
N GLU A 49 3.60 -6.15 -7.80
CA GLU A 49 4.36 -7.15 -8.58
C GLU A 49 3.80 -8.57 -8.45
N ARG A 50 2.67 -8.76 -7.75
CA ARG A 50 2.15 -10.10 -7.46
C ARG A 50 1.41 -10.67 -8.68
N PRO A 51 1.86 -11.77 -9.29
CA PRO A 51 1.13 -12.36 -10.41
C PRO A 51 -0.26 -12.85 -9.97
N LEU A 52 -1.24 -12.73 -10.87
CA LEU A 52 -2.57 -13.31 -10.71
C LEU A 52 -2.54 -14.78 -11.12
N THR A 53 -3.04 -15.66 -10.24
CA THR A 53 -3.06 -17.11 -10.46
C THR A 53 -4.48 -17.67 -10.39
N GLU A 54 -4.61 -18.98 -10.59
CA GLU A 54 -5.90 -19.66 -10.47
C GLU A 54 -6.45 -19.64 -9.01
N GLU A 55 -5.56 -19.58 -8.02
CA GLU A 55 -5.94 -19.54 -6.60
C GLU A 55 -6.63 -18.22 -6.22
N ASP A 56 -6.47 -17.19 -7.05
CA ASP A 56 -7.07 -15.89 -6.84
C ASP A 56 -8.57 -15.84 -7.16
N PHE A 57 -9.14 -16.88 -7.79
CA PHE A 57 -10.55 -16.91 -8.15
C PHE A 57 -11.44 -17.17 -6.93
N HIS A 58 -12.56 -16.44 -6.85
CA HIS A 58 -13.53 -16.59 -5.76
C HIS A 58 -14.15 -17.98 -5.71
N ARG A 59 -14.38 -18.47 -4.49
CA ARG A 59 -15.08 -19.75 -4.23
C ARG A 59 -16.56 -19.45 -4.02
N LEU A 60 -17.41 -20.02 -4.86
CA LEU A 60 -18.85 -19.69 -4.94
C LEU A 60 -19.69 -20.30 -3.80
N ALA A 61 -19.19 -21.33 -3.12
CA ALA A 61 -19.90 -22.02 -2.05
C ALA A 61 -18.99 -22.33 -0.86
N ASN A 62 -19.59 -22.43 0.33
CA ASN A 62 -18.93 -22.84 1.56
C ASN A 62 -18.36 -24.27 1.51
N ASP A 63 -18.73 -25.06 0.50
CA ASP A 63 -18.19 -26.42 0.28
C ASP A 63 -16.77 -26.44 -0.31
N ARG A 64 -16.19 -25.27 -0.66
CA ARG A 64 -14.84 -25.10 -1.22
C ARG A 64 -14.57 -25.77 -2.56
N THR A 65 -15.53 -26.44 -3.20
CA THR A 65 -15.31 -27.19 -4.45
C THR A 65 -15.55 -26.34 -5.70
N THR A 66 -16.51 -25.41 -5.64
CA THR A 66 -16.90 -24.63 -6.82
C THR A 66 -16.15 -23.30 -6.84
N ILE A 67 -15.24 -23.16 -7.81
CA ILE A 67 -14.44 -21.94 -8.04
C ILE A 67 -15.00 -21.20 -9.27
N ALA A 68 -15.13 -19.88 -9.18
CA ALA A 68 -15.62 -19.04 -10.27
C ALA A 68 -14.78 -19.22 -11.54
N LYS A 69 -15.41 -19.30 -12.72
CA LYS A 69 -14.68 -19.47 -13.99
C LYS A 69 -14.04 -18.18 -14.52
N ARG A 70 -14.52 -17.03 -14.06
CA ARG A 70 -14.11 -15.70 -14.50
C ARG A 70 -13.95 -14.77 -13.29
N MET A 71 -12.96 -13.90 -13.36
CA MET A 71 -12.75 -12.79 -12.42
C MET A 71 -12.46 -11.50 -13.19
N SER A 72 -12.66 -10.37 -12.53
CA SER A 72 -12.09 -9.11 -12.98
C SER A 72 -11.69 -8.21 -11.82
N ILE A 73 -10.61 -7.45 -12.03
CA ILE A 73 -10.27 -6.29 -11.21
C ILE A 73 -10.18 -5.11 -12.17
N THR A 74 -10.94 -4.05 -11.91
CA THR A 74 -11.03 -2.86 -12.75
C THR A 74 -10.62 -1.66 -11.94
N LEU A 75 -9.71 -0.84 -12.47
CA LEU A 75 -9.26 0.42 -11.90
C LEU A 75 -9.71 1.56 -12.81
N ALA A 76 -10.31 2.59 -12.23
CA ALA A 76 -10.77 3.78 -12.92
C ALA A 76 -9.95 5.00 -12.51
N PHE A 77 -9.36 5.67 -13.48
CA PHE A 77 -8.51 6.84 -13.29
C PHE A 77 -9.11 8.07 -13.96
N ARG A 78 -8.87 9.23 -13.35
CA ARG A 78 -9.25 10.55 -13.87
C ARG A 78 -8.05 11.49 -13.90
N GLY A 79 -8.09 12.47 -14.78
CA GLY A 79 -7.11 13.55 -14.87
C GLY A 79 -6.37 13.52 -16.19
N ASP A 80 -5.40 14.41 -16.33
CA ASP A 80 -4.68 14.56 -17.59
C ASP A 80 -3.78 13.34 -17.84
N PRO A 81 -3.96 12.62 -18.98
CA PRO A 81 -3.11 11.51 -19.34
C PRO A 81 -1.81 12.02 -19.97
N PRO A 82 -0.68 11.36 -19.72
CA PRO A 82 0.50 11.58 -20.55
C PRO A 82 0.20 11.16 -22.01
N PRO A 83 0.85 11.77 -23.02
CA PRO A 83 0.55 11.54 -24.44
C PRO A 83 0.54 10.06 -24.85
N GLU A 84 1.38 9.23 -24.22
CA GLU A 84 1.46 7.80 -24.52
C GLU A 84 0.21 7.01 -24.10
N LEU A 85 -0.56 7.50 -23.12
CA LEU A 85 -1.78 6.84 -22.64
C LEU A 85 -3.05 7.31 -23.37
N GLU A 86 -2.99 8.35 -24.21
CA GLU A 86 -4.13 8.87 -24.98
C GLU A 86 -4.90 7.79 -25.77
N PRO A 87 -4.25 6.80 -26.45
CA PRO A 87 -4.97 5.75 -27.17
C PRO A 87 -5.89 4.89 -26.28
N ALA A 88 -5.63 4.85 -24.97
CA ALA A 88 -6.34 4.05 -23.98
C ALA A 88 -7.35 4.86 -23.16
N VAL A 89 -7.56 6.13 -23.51
CA VAL A 89 -8.39 7.09 -22.78
C VAL A 89 -9.65 7.40 -23.60
N TRP A 90 -10.76 7.60 -22.91
CA TRP A 90 -11.95 8.23 -23.47
C TRP A 90 -12.30 9.48 -22.68
N ARG A 91 -13.08 10.39 -23.28
CA ARG A 91 -13.50 11.64 -22.63
C ARG A 91 -14.97 11.57 -22.28
N ASP A 92 -15.30 11.96 -21.06
CA ASP A 92 -16.69 12.05 -20.62
C ASP A 92 -17.42 13.25 -21.24
N GLY A 93 -18.72 13.39 -20.95
CA GLY A 93 -19.52 14.49 -21.50
C GLY A 93 -19.03 15.89 -21.11
N ALA A 94 -18.18 16.01 -20.09
CA ALA A 94 -17.54 17.26 -19.70
C ALA A 94 -16.14 17.44 -20.32
N GLY A 95 -15.71 16.54 -21.20
CA GLY A 95 -14.40 16.54 -21.84
C GLY A 95 -13.27 16.02 -20.96
N ALA A 96 -13.56 15.53 -19.74
CA ALA A 96 -12.55 15.04 -18.83
C ALA A 96 -12.08 13.64 -19.25
N ALA A 97 -10.76 13.46 -19.29
CA ALA A 97 -10.13 12.20 -19.62
C ALA A 97 -10.40 11.13 -18.54
N ARG A 98 -10.77 9.94 -19.01
CA ARG A 98 -11.06 8.73 -18.24
C ARG A 98 -10.25 7.58 -18.79
N LEU A 99 -9.52 6.90 -17.91
CA LEU A 99 -8.81 5.67 -18.22
C LEU A 99 -9.39 4.57 -17.34
N VAL A 100 -9.85 3.49 -17.95
CA VAL A 100 -10.39 2.33 -17.22
C VAL A 100 -9.58 1.12 -17.63
N LEU A 101 -8.82 0.56 -16.68
CA LEU A 101 -7.95 -0.59 -16.90
C LEU A 101 -8.48 -1.80 -16.14
N GLN A 102 -8.71 -2.90 -16.85
CA GLN A 102 -9.24 -4.14 -16.30
C GLN A 102 -8.28 -5.32 -16.49
N TRP A 103 -8.06 -6.07 -15.41
CA TRP A 103 -7.47 -7.40 -15.42
C TRP A 103 -8.61 -8.42 -15.51
N SER A 104 -8.85 -8.96 -16.70
CA SER A 104 -9.87 -9.99 -16.94
C SER A 104 -9.26 -11.38 -16.88
N GLY A 105 -9.60 -12.15 -15.85
CA GLY A 105 -9.14 -13.53 -15.66
C GLY A 105 -10.16 -14.56 -16.14
N ARG A 106 -9.69 -15.60 -16.82
CA ARG A 106 -10.45 -16.81 -17.15
C ARG A 106 -9.69 -18.03 -16.67
N ARG A 107 -10.35 -18.88 -15.87
CA ARG A 107 -9.81 -20.20 -15.51
C ARG A 107 -9.83 -21.14 -16.71
N LEU A 108 -8.77 -21.91 -16.82
CA LEU A 108 -8.55 -22.98 -17.79
C LEU A 108 -8.50 -24.31 -17.04
N ASP A 109 -8.50 -25.41 -17.80
CA ASP A 109 -8.34 -26.73 -17.22
C ASP A 109 -6.93 -26.94 -16.66
N ARG A 110 -6.80 -27.91 -15.74
CA ARG A 110 -5.55 -28.30 -15.06
C ARG A 110 -4.93 -27.22 -14.17
N GLY A 111 -5.77 -26.43 -13.53
CA GLY A 111 -5.35 -25.46 -12.52
C GLY A 111 -4.61 -24.24 -13.07
N ARG A 112 -4.92 -23.85 -14.31
CA ARG A 112 -4.29 -22.69 -14.98
C ARG A 112 -5.29 -21.55 -15.10
N ALA A 113 -4.78 -20.33 -15.13
CA ALA A 113 -5.56 -19.13 -15.44
C ALA A 113 -4.91 -18.34 -16.57
N LYS A 114 -5.73 -17.76 -17.43
CA LYS A 114 -5.30 -16.74 -18.40
C LYS A 114 -5.85 -15.40 -17.97
N VAL A 115 -4.97 -14.41 -17.82
CA VAL A 115 -5.34 -13.04 -17.48
C VAL A 115 -4.99 -12.14 -18.67
N ARG A 116 -5.95 -11.31 -19.09
CA ARG A 116 -5.74 -10.24 -20.08
C ARG A 116 -5.88 -8.89 -19.39
N ARG A 117 -5.09 -7.91 -19.85
CA ARG A 117 -5.19 -6.50 -19.47
C ARG A 117 -5.93 -5.77 -20.59
N LEU A 118 -7.03 -5.11 -20.27
CA LEU A 118 -7.95 -4.49 -21.22
C LEU A 118 -8.19 -3.05 -20.82
N PHE A 119 -8.22 -2.13 -21.78
CA PHE A 119 -8.72 -0.78 -21.56
C PHE A 119 -10.19 -0.72 -21.98
N LEU A 120 -11.02 -0.03 -21.20
CA LEU A 120 -12.47 0.00 -21.41
C LEU A 120 -12.97 1.39 -21.77
N ASP A 121 -13.91 1.45 -22.71
CA ASP A 121 -14.64 2.65 -23.09
C ASP A 121 -15.75 3.02 -22.08
N ALA A 122 -16.50 4.09 -22.38
CA ALA A 122 -17.60 4.57 -21.56
C ALA A 122 -18.74 3.54 -21.38
N GLN A 123 -18.85 2.55 -22.28
CA GLN A 123 -19.85 1.49 -22.25
C GLN A 123 -19.30 0.21 -21.60
N GLY A 124 -18.06 0.22 -21.12
CA GLY A 124 -17.39 -0.94 -20.54
C GLY A 124 -16.92 -1.96 -21.57
N ARG A 125 -16.78 -1.58 -22.84
CA ARG A 125 -16.27 -2.44 -23.93
C ARG A 125 -14.77 -2.22 -24.12
N GLU A 126 -14.08 -3.26 -24.58
CA GLU A 126 -12.63 -3.19 -24.87
C GLU A 126 -12.35 -2.14 -25.94
N ILE A 127 -11.49 -1.17 -25.60
CA ILE A 127 -10.90 -0.24 -26.58
C ILE A 127 -9.94 -1.04 -27.45
N PRO A 128 -10.16 -1.10 -28.78
CA PRO A 128 -9.31 -1.87 -29.67
C PRO A 128 -7.93 -1.21 -29.76
N LEU A 129 -6.93 -1.91 -29.27
CA LEU A 129 -5.52 -1.50 -29.34
C LEU A 129 -4.73 -2.52 -30.17
N PRO A 130 -3.67 -2.10 -30.89
CA PRO A 130 -2.71 -2.98 -31.52
C PRO A 130 -2.19 -4.08 -30.58
N GLU A 131 -1.80 -5.21 -31.18
CA GLU A 131 -1.35 -6.38 -30.42
C GLU A 131 -0.12 -6.04 -29.55
N GLY A 132 -0.18 -6.38 -28.27
CA GLY A 132 0.87 -6.11 -27.29
C GLY A 132 0.84 -4.71 -26.67
N GLU A 133 0.21 -3.73 -27.32
CA GLU A 133 0.17 -2.33 -26.85
C GLU A 133 -0.59 -2.19 -25.52
N ALA A 134 -1.72 -2.90 -25.38
CA ALA A 134 -2.47 -2.91 -24.12
C ALA A 134 -1.62 -3.36 -22.91
N GLY A 135 -0.67 -4.28 -23.12
CA GLY A 135 0.25 -4.69 -22.07
C GLY A 135 1.23 -3.58 -21.70
N GLN A 136 1.84 -2.94 -22.71
CA GLN A 136 2.81 -1.86 -22.52
C GLN A 136 2.19 -0.65 -21.82
N LEU A 137 0.99 -0.24 -22.24
CA LEU A 137 0.26 0.86 -21.61
C LEU A 137 -0.16 0.51 -20.18
N ALA A 138 -0.59 -0.73 -19.92
CA ALA A 138 -0.90 -1.16 -18.55
C ALA A 138 0.36 -1.16 -17.64
N ASP A 139 1.52 -1.55 -18.17
CA ASP A 139 2.79 -1.48 -17.45
C ASP A 139 3.25 -0.03 -17.21
N ARG A 140 2.92 0.89 -18.13
CA ARG A 140 3.08 2.33 -17.92
C ARG A 140 2.17 2.84 -16.79
N VAL A 141 0.88 2.52 -16.80
CA VAL A 141 -0.06 2.87 -15.72
C VAL A 141 0.47 2.36 -14.38
N ARG A 142 0.95 1.12 -14.31
CA ARG A 142 1.55 0.55 -13.08
C ARG A 142 2.75 1.35 -12.58
N ARG A 143 3.63 1.79 -13.48
CA ARG A 143 4.81 2.61 -13.13
C ARG A 143 4.44 4.00 -12.63
N ASP A 144 3.41 4.60 -13.22
CA ASP A 144 2.95 5.94 -12.85
C ASP A 144 2.11 5.93 -11.55
N HIS A 145 1.68 4.75 -11.11
CA HIS A 145 0.85 4.53 -9.92
C HIS A 145 1.43 3.44 -8.99
N PRO A 146 2.60 3.67 -8.38
CA PRO A 146 3.23 2.69 -7.49
C PRO A 146 2.36 2.42 -6.25
N LEU A 147 2.19 1.15 -5.91
CA LEU A 147 1.49 0.73 -4.70
C LEU A 147 2.47 0.41 -3.56
N PHE A 148 2.33 1.12 -2.44
CA PHE A 148 3.02 0.82 -1.20
C PHE A 148 2.04 0.20 -0.20
N VAL A 149 2.35 -1.01 0.30
CA VAL A 149 1.49 -1.72 1.26
C VAL A 149 2.20 -1.87 2.59
N PHE A 150 1.61 -1.27 3.62
CA PHE A 150 2.08 -1.36 5.00
C PHE A 150 1.15 -2.30 5.77
N ARG A 151 1.58 -3.55 5.99
CA ARG A 151 0.76 -4.57 6.71
C ARG A 151 0.78 -4.42 8.22
N GLU A 152 1.87 -3.87 8.74
CA GLU A 152 2.04 -3.59 10.14
C GLU A 152 2.52 -2.15 10.27
N LEU A 153 1.59 -1.23 10.44
CA LEU A 153 1.89 0.12 10.89
C LEU A 153 2.29 0.15 12.38
N ARG A 154 2.93 -0.89 12.92
CA ARG A 154 3.58 -0.81 14.24
C ARG A 154 4.75 0.19 14.22
N LEU A 155 5.30 0.43 13.03
CA LEU A 155 6.22 1.54 12.76
C LEU A 155 5.51 2.90 12.77
N ALA A 156 4.22 2.98 12.40
CA ALA A 156 3.49 4.25 12.47
C ALA A 156 3.18 4.66 13.90
N ASP A 157 2.86 3.71 14.79
CA ASP A 157 2.64 4.02 16.21
C ASP A 157 3.92 4.54 16.90
N GLY A 158 5.11 4.10 16.43
CA GLY A 158 6.40 4.52 16.99
C GLY A 158 7.06 5.73 16.29
N ILE A 159 6.87 5.89 14.98
CA ILE A 159 7.56 6.91 14.16
C ILE A 159 6.61 8.04 13.74
N LEU A 160 5.37 7.70 13.35
CA LEU A 160 4.42 8.68 12.82
C LEU A 160 3.52 9.28 13.92
N ALA A 161 3.14 8.50 14.93
CA ALA A 161 2.30 8.98 16.02
C ALA A 161 2.97 10.12 16.83
N PRO A 162 4.28 10.10 17.15
CA PRO A 162 4.93 11.23 17.82
C PRO A 162 5.12 12.45 16.90
N ALA A 163 5.38 12.22 15.61
CA ALA A 163 5.51 13.29 14.62
C ALA A 163 4.18 14.02 14.37
N LEU A 164 3.06 13.31 14.52
CA LEU A 164 1.70 13.84 14.40
C LEU A 164 1.13 14.33 15.74
N ALA A 165 1.57 13.77 16.87
CA ALA A 165 1.21 14.19 18.22
C ALA A 165 2.16 15.30 18.71
N THR A 166 2.10 16.46 18.07
CA THR A 166 2.60 17.68 18.70
C THR A 166 1.71 18.00 19.90
N GLY A 167 2.29 17.97 21.11
CA GLY A 167 1.66 18.56 22.31
C GLY A 167 1.20 17.62 23.42
N GLN A 168 1.85 16.47 23.67
CA GLN A 168 1.65 15.79 24.97
C GLN A 168 2.51 16.44 26.06
N ASP A 169 1.84 17.03 27.06
CA ASP A 169 2.49 17.53 28.29
C ASP A 169 3.11 16.36 29.06
N MET A 170 4.44 16.25 29.01
CA MET A 170 5.16 15.32 29.89
C MET A 170 5.05 15.80 31.34
N HIS A 171 4.28 15.08 32.16
CA HIS A 171 4.19 15.31 33.61
C HIS A 171 5.41 14.77 34.39
N GLU A 172 6.31 14.05 33.72
CA GLU A 172 7.53 13.49 34.31
C GLU A 172 8.79 14.22 33.82
N ASP A 173 9.80 14.29 34.69
CA ASP A 173 11.14 14.75 34.35
C ASP A 173 11.75 13.91 33.19
N PRO A 174 12.15 14.55 32.07
CA PRO A 174 12.69 13.87 30.90
C PRO A 174 13.86 12.94 31.22
N GLU A 175 14.80 13.33 32.09
CA GLU A 175 15.99 12.51 32.39
C GLU A 175 15.60 11.17 33.07
N LYS A 176 14.57 11.21 33.94
CA LYS A 176 14.04 10.02 34.61
C LYS A 176 13.26 9.12 33.66
N ALA A 177 12.51 9.71 32.75
CA ALA A 177 11.77 8.97 31.72
C ALA A 177 12.73 8.20 30.79
N VAL A 178 13.82 8.82 30.36
CA VAL A 178 14.88 8.17 29.57
C VAL A 178 15.50 7.00 30.34
N GLY A 179 15.96 7.25 31.57
CA GLY A 179 16.64 6.24 32.38
C GLY A 179 15.78 5.00 32.59
N ARG A 180 14.50 5.18 32.94
CA ARG A 180 13.57 4.07 33.20
C ARG A 180 13.29 3.22 31.97
N VAL A 181 13.17 3.85 30.80
CA VAL A 181 12.94 3.13 29.52
C VAL A 181 14.17 2.35 29.12
N PHE A 182 15.37 2.93 29.24
CA PHE A 182 16.63 2.23 28.97
C PHE A 182 16.84 1.05 29.91
N GLU A 183 16.58 1.22 31.21
CA GLU A 183 16.70 0.16 32.20
C GLU A 183 15.79 -1.03 31.86
N ARG A 184 14.52 -0.78 31.52
CA ARG A 184 13.58 -1.82 31.08
C ARG A 184 13.97 -2.45 29.74
N LEU A 185 14.56 -1.69 28.82
CA LEU A 185 15.06 -2.22 27.55
C LEU A 185 16.21 -3.21 27.75
N LEU A 186 17.10 -2.91 28.70
CA LEU A 186 18.26 -3.75 29.03
C LEU A 186 17.87 -4.96 29.88
N SER A 187 16.86 -4.84 30.74
CA SER A 187 16.45 -5.91 31.65
C SER A 187 15.40 -6.84 31.06
N VAL A 188 14.37 -6.30 30.39
CA VAL A 188 13.22 -7.08 29.88
C VAL A 188 12.72 -6.53 28.53
N PRO A 189 13.54 -6.64 27.46
CA PRO A 189 13.26 -5.98 26.17
C PRO A 189 11.94 -6.40 25.52
N HIS A 190 11.47 -7.62 25.78
CA HIS A 190 10.23 -8.16 25.22
C HIS A 190 8.95 -7.63 25.90
N GLN A 191 9.06 -6.83 26.97
CA GLN A 191 7.93 -6.25 27.70
C GLN A 191 7.83 -4.72 27.55
N VAL A 192 8.70 -4.10 26.75
CA VAL A 192 8.67 -2.66 26.53
C VAL A 192 7.64 -2.33 25.45
N HIS A 193 6.58 -1.63 25.82
CA HIS A 193 5.51 -1.26 24.89
C HIS A 193 5.99 -0.13 23.95
N PRO A 194 5.61 -0.11 22.66
CA PRO A 194 6.02 0.95 21.72
C PRO A 194 5.76 2.38 22.19
N SER A 195 4.66 2.63 22.91
CA SER A 195 4.36 3.95 23.48
C SER A 195 5.26 4.36 24.66
N GLU A 196 5.93 3.41 25.31
CA GLU A 196 6.98 3.71 26.30
C GLU A 196 8.28 4.13 25.60
N LEU A 197 8.62 3.48 24.49
CA LEU A 197 9.78 3.86 23.67
C LEU A 197 9.62 5.25 23.07
N ALA A 198 8.44 5.56 22.52
CA ALA A 198 8.13 6.88 21.96
C ALA A 198 8.27 8.00 23.02
N ARG A 199 7.78 7.75 24.24
CA ARG A 199 7.95 8.69 25.38
C ARG A 199 9.42 8.82 25.78
N GLY A 200 10.17 7.73 25.81
CA GLY A 200 11.61 7.76 26.05
C GLY A 200 12.38 8.56 24.99
N LEU A 201 11.98 8.46 23.72
CA LEU A 201 12.61 9.18 22.61
C LEU A 201 12.33 10.69 22.67
N GLU A 202 11.09 11.09 22.95
CA GLU A 202 10.75 12.51 23.14
C GLU A 202 11.44 13.08 24.39
N ALA A 203 11.55 12.29 25.46
CA ALA A 203 12.32 12.66 26.64
C ALA A 203 13.82 12.83 26.31
N LEU A 204 14.42 11.92 25.55
CA LEU A 204 15.79 12.04 25.04
C LEU A 204 15.97 13.31 24.21
N ARG A 205 15.04 13.64 23.33
CA ARG A 205 15.10 14.83 22.48
C ARG A 205 15.10 16.10 23.34
N ARG A 206 14.24 16.18 24.36
CA ARG A 206 14.21 17.29 25.32
C ARG A 206 15.47 17.37 26.17
N VAL A 207 16.07 16.24 26.53
CA VAL A 207 17.38 16.22 27.24
C VAL A 207 18.48 16.71 26.31
N ALA A 208 18.51 16.28 25.04
CA ALA A 208 19.48 16.73 24.05
C ALA A 208 19.36 18.24 23.75
N GLU A 209 18.14 18.78 23.73
CA GLU A 209 17.89 20.22 23.60
C GLU A 209 18.37 21.02 24.82
N ARG A 210 18.23 20.47 26.03
CA ARG A 210 18.63 21.14 27.29
C ARG A 210 20.10 20.98 27.64
N ARG A 211 20.71 19.86 27.26
CA ARG A 211 22.07 19.42 27.60
C ARG A 211 22.83 18.97 26.34
N PRO A 212 23.01 19.86 25.35
CA PRO A 212 23.66 19.50 24.08
C PRO A 212 25.08 18.96 24.26
N GLU A 213 25.79 19.37 25.32
CA GLU A 213 27.14 18.92 25.68
C GLU A 213 27.25 17.40 25.90
N LEU A 214 26.18 16.72 26.30
CA LEU A 214 26.20 15.26 26.48
C LEU A 214 26.29 14.49 25.16
N PHE A 215 25.87 15.11 24.05
CA PHE A 215 25.74 14.47 22.76
C PHE A 215 26.83 14.90 21.76
N GLN A 216 27.69 15.86 22.15
CA GLN A 216 28.80 16.34 21.32
C GLN A 216 29.87 15.26 21.04
N GLY A 217 30.02 14.24 21.90
CA GLY A 217 30.96 13.14 21.67
C GLY A 217 30.55 12.13 20.59
N LEU A 218 29.26 12.05 20.23
CA LEU A 218 28.76 11.11 19.22
C LEU A 218 28.97 11.60 17.78
N GLN A 219 29.04 12.92 17.56
CA GLN A 219 29.30 13.47 16.23
C GLN A 219 30.77 13.27 15.80
N ALA A 220 31.73 13.27 16.74
CA ALA A 220 33.14 13.05 16.43
C ALA A 220 33.48 11.59 16.02
N ALA A 221 32.65 10.60 16.40
CA ALA A 221 32.85 9.20 16.04
C ALA A 221 32.32 8.84 14.65
N GLY A 222 31.47 9.68 14.04
CA GLY A 222 30.87 9.45 12.73
C GLY A 222 31.76 9.83 11.53
N GLU A 223 32.85 10.57 11.74
CA GLU A 223 33.77 11.03 10.69
C GLU A 223 35.05 10.19 10.55
N ALA A 224 35.16 9.06 11.25
CA ALA A 224 36.27 8.13 11.00
C ALA A 224 36.03 7.36 9.69
N PRO A 225 36.86 7.51 8.65
CA PRO A 225 36.70 6.74 7.43
C PRO A 225 36.94 5.25 7.74
N LEU A 226 35.96 4.42 7.38
CA LEU A 226 36.08 2.96 7.36
C LEU A 226 37.31 2.57 6.53
N ARG A 227 38.43 2.31 7.20
CA ARG A 227 39.58 1.66 6.57
C ARG A 227 39.14 0.26 6.14
N ARG A 228 39.01 0.05 4.83
CA ARG A 228 38.93 -1.28 4.24
C ARG A 228 40.21 -2.02 4.59
N ALA A 229 40.10 -3.06 5.42
CA ALA A 229 41.12 -4.09 5.51
C ALA A 229 40.95 -5.00 4.29
N LEU A 230 41.78 -4.77 3.27
CA LEU A 230 42.25 -5.83 2.40
C LEU A 230 43.62 -6.22 2.95
N ASP A 231 43.69 -7.40 3.54
CA ASP A 231 44.76 -8.40 3.40
C ASP A 231 44.29 -9.70 4.09
#